data_AF-A0A7T1DXK5-F1
#
_entry.id   AF-A0A7T1DXK5-F1
#
_cell.length_a   1.000
_cell.length_b   1.000
_cell.length_c   1.000
_cell.angle_alpha   90.00
_cell.angle_beta   90.00
_cell.angle_gamma   90.00
#
_symmetry.space_group_name_H-M   'P 1'
#
loop_
_entity.id
_entity.type
_entity.pdbx_description
1 polymer ?
#
loop_
_entity_poly.entity_id
_entity_poly.type
_entity_poly.pdbx_seq_one_letter_code
_entity_poly.pdbx_strand_id
1 'polypeptide(L)'
;MPFHPINAANACVHRARRLLAFAENQLPDPQIRGDLRRSALVLAVTAVDSYMHWLVYRRISAVRREGDLPKVLAKLDIPFSDFASLADATLRARQEDHNLRPWVQVKNAVQRRLLTETFQSYDQVGTALSLAGIEKGWSKTANALGIKQGDIKTRLNQLVHRRNQIVHEGDIKRSSRPQKLQYNDVGQAEVSADVDWIEQLVAAIEQVVATGNPP
;
A
#
# COMPACT_ATOMS: atom_id res chain seq x y z
N MET A 1 -0.94 -18.68 -12.95
CA MET A 1 -0.59 -18.61 -11.51
C MET A 1 -1.58 -17.69 -10.81
N PRO A 2 -1.98 -17.97 -9.56
CA PRO A 2 -2.83 -17.07 -8.79
C PRO A 2 -2.10 -15.75 -8.50
N PHE A 3 -2.85 -14.64 -8.47
CA PHE A 3 -2.31 -13.32 -8.17
C PHE A 3 -2.11 -13.16 -6.65
N HIS A 4 -0.90 -12.80 -6.23
CA HIS A 4 -0.53 -12.57 -4.83
C HIS A 4 -0.20 -11.10 -4.56
N PRO A 5 -0.31 -10.63 -3.30
CA PRO A 5 0.01 -9.24 -2.94
C PRO A 5 1.39 -8.79 -3.42
N ILE A 6 2.39 -9.68 -3.34
CA ILE A 6 3.75 -9.40 -3.82
C ILE A 6 3.81 -9.10 -5.33
N ASN A 7 2.91 -9.68 -6.14
CA ASN A 7 2.87 -9.39 -7.58
C ASN A 7 2.46 -7.94 -7.85
N ALA A 8 1.56 -7.37 -7.04
CA ALA A 8 1.16 -5.97 -7.15
C ALA A 8 2.32 -5.03 -6.83
N ALA A 9 3.06 -5.31 -5.75
CA ALA A 9 4.23 -4.54 -5.37
C ALA A 9 5.33 -4.60 -6.44
N ASN A 10 5.65 -5.80 -6.92
CA ASN A 10 6.68 -6.01 -7.95
C ASN A 10 6.31 -5.28 -9.24
N ALA A 11 5.04 -5.26 -9.64
CA ALA A 11 4.60 -4.49 -10.80
C ALA A 11 4.93 -2.99 -10.67
N CYS A 12 4.73 -2.41 -9.49
CA CYS A 12 5.10 -1.02 -9.20
C CYS A 12 6.63 -0.80 -9.20
N VAL A 13 7.39 -1.68 -8.52
CA VAL A 13 8.87 -1.62 -8.48
C VAL A 13 9.48 -1.76 -9.88
N HIS A 14 9.03 -2.72 -10.68
CA HIS A 14 9.50 -2.90 -12.06
C HIS A 14 9.19 -1.69 -12.94
N ARG A 15 8.03 -1.05 -12.75
CA ARG A 15 7.71 0.21 -13.44
C ARG A 15 8.64 1.33 -12.99
N ALA A 16 8.89 1.48 -11.70
CA ALA A 16 9.82 2.48 -11.16
C ALA A 16 11.23 2.31 -11.75
N ARG A 17 11.76 1.08 -11.76
CA ARG A 17 13.07 0.76 -12.35
C ARG A 17 13.13 1.08 -13.84
N ARG A 18 12.07 0.81 -14.61
CA ARG A 18 12.02 1.18 -16.04
C ARG A 18 12.08 2.69 -16.25
N LEU A 19 11.37 3.47 -15.44
CA LEU A 19 11.45 4.93 -15.51
C LEU A 19 12.87 5.44 -15.18
N LEU A 20 13.51 4.88 -14.15
CA LEU A 20 14.89 5.21 -13.80
C LEU A 20 15.87 4.86 -14.91
N ALA A 21 15.78 3.67 -15.49
CA ALA A 21 16.66 3.23 -16.58
C ALA A 21 16.52 4.13 -17.82
N PHE A 22 15.29 4.54 -18.14
CA PHE A 22 15.02 5.45 -19.25
C PHE A 22 15.52 6.88 -18.98
N ALA A 23 15.34 7.37 -17.75
CA ALA A 23 15.83 8.68 -17.32
C ALA A 23 17.35 8.80 -17.35
N GLU A 24 18.08 7.70 -17.12
CA GLU A 24 19.54 7.72 -17.09
C GLU A 24 20.15 7.70 -18.51
N ASN A 25 19.63 6.83 -19.37
CA ASN A 25 20.35 6.41 -20.58
C ASN A 25 19.76 6.93 -21.89
N GLN A 26 18.53 7.45 -21.90
CA GLN A 26 17.78 7.63 -23.15
C GLN A 26 17.23 9.03 -23.38
N LEU A 27 17.42 9.97 -22.44
CA LEU A 27 16.82 11.31 -22.54
C LEU A 27 17.84 12.45 -22.42
N PRO A 28 17.88 13.37 -23.40
CA PRO A 28 18.75 14.53 -23.34
C PRO A 28 18.21 15.63 -22.42
N ASP A 29 16.89 15.74 -22.25
CA ASP A 29 16.25 16.81 -21.47
C ASP A 29 16.37 16.56 -19.94
N PRO A 30 17.08 17.41 -19.19
CA PRO A 30 17.19 17.29 -17.74
C PRO A 30 15.87 17.36 -16.97
N GLN A 31 14.88 18.11 -17.47
CA GLN A 31 13.58 18.28 -16.78
C GLN A 31 12.77 16.99 -16.87
N ILE A 32 12.66 16.40 -18.06
CA ILE A 32 11.97 15.13 -18.27
C ILE A 32 12.64 14.02 -17.44
N ARG A 33 13.98 13.99 -17.37
CA ARG A 33 14.70 13.05 -16.49
C ARG A 33 14.30 13.21 -15.02
N GLY A 34 14.20 14.44 -14.54
CA GLY A 34 13.73 14.73 -13.18
C GLY A 34 12.33 14.20 -12.92
N ASP A 35 11.39 14.41 -13.86
CA ASP A 35 10.00 13.99 -13.69
C ASP A 35 9.81 12.48 -13.75
N LEU A 36 10.62 11.78 -14.54
CA LEU A 36 10.67 10.32 -14.51
C LEU A 36 11.19 9.78 -13.19
N ARG A 37 12.21 10.40 -12.60
CA ARG A 37 12.71 10.02 -11.27
C ARG A 37 11.69 10.30 -10.18
N ARG A 38 11.00 11.45 -10.22
CA ARG A 38 9.86 11.75 -9.32
C ARG A 38 8.77 10.69 -9.43
N SER A 39 8.41 10.34 -10.66
CA SER A 39 7.41 9.31 -10.93
C SER A 39 7.85 7.92 -10.44
N ALA A 40 9.14 7.60 -10.55
CA ALA A 40 9.70 6.36 -10.01
C ALA A 40 9.60 6.31 -8.48
N LEU A 41 9.90 7.42 -7.78
CA LEU A 41 9.74 7.49 -6.33
C LEU A 41 8.28 7.31 -5.90
N VAL A 42 7.34 7.95 -6.61
CA VAL A 42 5.90 7.77 -6.36
C VAL A 42 5.52 6.30 -6.53
N LEU A 43 5.95 5.65 -7.62
CA LEU A 43 5.69 4.24 -7.87
C LEU A 43 6.31 3.32 -6.80
N ALA A 44 7.49 3.66 -6.27
CA ALA A 44 8.10 2.93 -5.16
C ALA A 44 7.16 2.94 -3.95
N VAL A 45 6.73 4.12 -3.48
CA VAL A 45 5.81 4.23 -2.33
C VAL A 45 4.45 3.57 -2.63
N THR A 46 3.96 3.65 -3.87
CA THR A 46 2.75 2.93 -4.32
C THR A 46 2.90 1.41 -4.24
N ALA A 47 4.11 0.86 -4.33
CA ALA A 47 4.34 -0.59 -4.17
C ALA A 47 3.95 -1.07 -2.77
N VAL A 48 4.27 -0.30 -1.73
CA VAL A 48 3.86 -0.57 -0.33
C VAL A 48 2.34 -0.54 -0.21
N ASP A 49 1.71 0.53 -0.72
CA ASP A 49 0.25 0.71 -0.66
C ASP A 49 -0.49 -0.43 -1.34
N SER A 50 -0.08 -0.74 -2.58
CA SER A 50 -0.69 -1.78 -3.39
C SER A 50 -0.55 -3.15 -2.73
N TYR A 51 0.64 -3.45 -2.19
CA TYR A 51 0.86 -4.68 -1.43
C TYR A 51 -0.13 -4.80 -0.26
N MET A 52 -0.26 -3.74 0.55
CA MET A 52 -1.10 -3.75 1.74
C MET A 52 -2.58 -3.91 1.40
N HIS A 53 -3.08 -3.22 0.37
CA HIS A 53 -4.46 -3.40 -0.10
C HIS A 53 -4.76 -4.84 -0.49
N TRP A 54 -3.88 -5.45 -1.29
CA TRP A 54 -4.05 -6.84 -1.71
C TRP A 54 -3.91 -7.83 -0.54
N LEU A 55 -3.00 -7.57 0.40
CA LEU A 55 -2.82 -8.39 1.60
C LEU A 55 -4.10 -8.39 2.45
N VAL A 56 -4.59 -7.20 2.81
CA VAL A 56 -5.77 -7.04 3.65
C VAL A 56 -7.00 -7.65 2.97
N TYR A 57 -7.20 -7.37 1.69
CA TYR A 57 -8.30 -7.96 0.90
C TYR A 57 -8.28 -9.50 0.91
N ARG A 58 -7.09 -10.09 0.72
CA ARG A 58 -6.92 -11.55 0.72
C ARG A 58 -7.24 -12.15 2.09
N ARG A 59 -6.79 -11.52 3.18
CA ARG A 59 -7.02 -12.01 4.55
C ARG A 59 -8.47 -11.90 4.98
N ILE A 60 -9.12 -10.78 4.71
CA ILE A 60 -10.56 -10.60 4.95
C ILE A 60 -11.37 -11.64 4.17
N SER A 61 -10.87 -12.02 2.99
CA SER A 61 -11.50 -13.08 2.21
C SER A 61 -11.47 -14.47 2.85
N ALA A 62 -10.49 -14.74 3.71
CA ALA A 62 -10.30 -16.02 4.40
C ALA A 62 -11.11 -16.13 5.72
N VAL A 63 -11.50 -15.02 6.35
CA VAL A 63 -12.28 -14.96 7.62
C VAL A 63 -13.63 -15.71 7.55
N ARG A 64 -14.13 -15.97 6.34
CA ARG A 64 -15.46 -16.53 6.02
C ARG A 64 -15.84 -17.89 6.61
N ARG A 65 -14.96 -18.58 7.33
CA ARG A 65 -14.99 -20.05 7.38
C ARG A 65 -14.84 -20.69 8.76
N GLU A 66 -15.13 -19.97 9.86
CA GLU A 66 -14.95 -20.41 11.28
C GLU A 66 -13.70 -19.83 11.97
N GLY A 67 -12.99 -18.87 11.34
CA GLY A 67 -11.80 -18.25 11.92
C GLY A 67 -12.08 -17.04 12.81
N ASP A 68 -11.18 -16.79 13.77
CA ASP A 68 -11.21 -15.60 14.61
C ASP A 68 -11.13 -14.32 13.76
N LEU A 69 -12.08 -13.41 14.00
CA LEU A 69 -12.07 -12.08 13.43
C LEU A 69 -10.89 -11.29 14.04
N PRO A 70 -9.95 -10.75 13.23
CA PRO A 70 -8.93 -9.85 13.79
C PRO A 70 -9.60 -8.72 14.57
N LYS A 71 -9.15 -8.46 15.80
CA LYS A 71 -9.77 -7.46 16.70
C LYS A 71 -9.91 -6.07 16.06
N VAL A 72 -9.03 -5.73 15.12
CA VAL A 72 -9.08 -4.46 14.39
C VAL A 72 -10.20 -4.47 13.34
N LEU A 73 -10.46 -5.61 12.68
CA LEU A 73 -11.56 -5.74 11.72
C LEU A 73 -12.93 -5.58 12.39
N ALA A 74 -13.06 -6.01 13.66
CA ALA A 74 -14.26 -5.80 14.46
C ALA A 74 -14.59 -4.31 14.71
N LYS A 75 -13.61 -3.42 14.58
CA LYS A 75 -13.74 -1.98 14.76
C LYS A 75 -13.82 -1.22 13.42
N LEU A 76 -13.89 -1.93 12.29
CA LEU A 76 -13.93 -1.27 11.00
C LEU A 76 -15.30 -0.62 10.78
N ASP A 77 -15.31 0.69 10.63
CA ASP A 77 -16.53 1.45 10.34
C ASP A 77 -16.99 1.19 8.90
N ILE A 78 -18.19 0.62 8.76
CA ILE A 78 -18.86 0.38 7.48
C ILE A 78 -20.08 1.29 7.40
N PRO A 79 -20.33 1.98 6.27
CA PRO A 79 -21.52 2.80 6.09
C PRO A 79 -22.80 2.01 6.38
N PHE A 80 -23.72 2.59 7.14
CA PHE A 80 -24.98 1.94 7.49
C PHE A 80 -25.79 1.51 6.26
N SER A 81 -25.69 2.27 5.16
CA SER A 81 -26.34 1.94 3.88
C SER A 81 -25.90 0.58 3.31
N ASP A 82 -24.64 0.16 3.52
CA ASP A 82 -24.15 -1.15 3.09
C ASP A 82 -24.80 -2.27 3.92
N PHE A 83 -25.03 -2.04 5.22
CA PHE A 83 -25.72 -2.99 6.10
C PHE A 83 -27.22 -3.08 5.77
N ALA A 84 -27.89 -1.94 5.58
CA ALA A 84 -29.29 -1.90 5.17
C ALA A 84 -29.50 -2.62 3.83
N SER A 85 -28.64 -2.35 2.84
CA SER A 85 -28.69 -3.02 1.53
C SER A 85 -28.51 -4.54 1.63
N LEU A 86 -27.63 -5.00 2.52
CA LEU A 86 -27.43 -6.43 2.79
C LEU A 86 -28.66 -7.06 3.43
N ALA A 87 -29.29 -6.38 4.40
CA ALA A 87 -30.51 -6.84 5.03
C ALA A 87 -31.65 -6.98 4.01
N ASP A 88 -31.88 -5.95 3.19
CA ASP A 88 -32.92 -5.94 2.15
C ASP A 88 -32.68 -7.02 1.08
N ALA A 89 -31.42 -7.22 0.67
CA ALA A 89 -31.07 -8.27 -0.27
C ALA A 89 -31.31 -9.67 0.32
N THR A 90 -31.04 -9.85 1.61
CA THR A 90 -31.25 -11.13 2.31
C THR A 90 -32.74 -11.45 2.47
N LEU A 91 -33.57 -10.46 2.77
CA LEU A 91 -35.02 -10.62 2.85
C LEU A 91 -35.63 -10.96 1.49
N ARG A 92 -35.26 -10.23 0.43
CA ARG A 92 -35.74 -10.50 -0.94
C ARG A 92 -35.36 -11.89 -1.43
N ALA A 93 -34.09 -12.29 -1.23
CA ALA A 93 -33.63 -13.61 -1.65
C ALA A 93 -34.42 -14.76 -0.98
N ARG A 94 -34.85 -14.59 0.28
CA ARG A 94 -35.73 -15.55 0.96
C ARG A 94 -37.14 -15.58 0.38
N GLN A 95 -37.69 -14.44 -0.04
CA GLN A 95 -39.02 -14.35 -0.63
C GLN A 95 -39.08 -14.95 -2.04
N GLU A 96 -37.99 -14.81 -2.80
CA GLU A 96 -37.89 -15.22 -4.20
C GLU A 96 -37.28 -16.64 -4.39
N ASP A 97 -37.07 -17.40 -3.30
CA ASP A 97 -36.37 -18.69 -3.29
C ASP A 97 -35.03 -18.66 -4.05
N HIS A 98 -34.28 -17.56 -3.88
CA HIS A 98 -33.03 -17.31 -4.59
C HIS A 98 -31.83 -17.50 -3.66
N ASN A 99 -30.77 -18.12 -4.17
CA ASN A 99 -29.56 -18.36 -3.38
C ASN A 99 -28.68 -17.09 -3.30
N LEU A 100 -28.77 -16.37 -2.19
CA LEU A 100 -27.89 -15.23 -1.91
C LEU A 100 -26.50 -15.69 -1.44
N ARG A 101 -25.48 -14.87 -1.72
CA ARG A 101 -24.15 -14.99 -1.12
C ARG A 101 -23.86 -13.79 -0.20
N PRO A 102 -24.42 -13.71 1.02
CA PRO A 102 -24.35 -12.52 1.90
C PRO A 102 -22.93 -12.06 2.15
N TRP A 103 -22.03 -13.02 2.37
CA TRP A 103 -20.63 -12.72 2.59
C TRP A 103 -19.92 -12.12 1.36
N VAL A 104 -20.47 -12.17 0.15
CA VAL A 104 -19.87 -11.49 -1.02
C VAL A 104 -20.14 -10.00 -0.88
N GLN A 105 -21.34 -9.64 -0.45
CA GLN A 105 -21.73 -8.26 -0.23
C GLN A 105 -20.96 -7.65 0.94
N VAL A 106 -20.78 -8.38 2.06
CA VAL A 106 -19.93 -7.96 3.18
C VAL A 106 -18.50 -7.67 2.69
N LYS A 107 -17.91 -8.58 1.90
CA LYS A 107 -16.57 -8.38 1.33
C LYS A 107 -16.51 -7.15 0.44
N ASN A 108 -17.52 -6.94 -0.39
CA ASN A 108 -17.56 -5.79 -1.28
C ASN A 108 -17.68 -4.47 -0.51
N ALA A 109 -18.48 -4.43 0.57
CA ALA A 109 -18.59 -3.26 1.45
C ALA A 109 -17.26 -2.94 2.14
N VAL A 110 -16.63 -3.96 2.72
CA VAL A 110 -15.31 -3.82 3.36
C VAL A 110 -14.26 -3.41 2.33
N GLN A 111 -14.25 -3.99 1.13
CA GLN A 111 -13.32 -3.62 0.07
C GLN A 111 -13.52 -2.16 -0.36
N ARG A 112 -14.76 -1.70 -0.57
CA ARG A 112 -15.05 -0.29 -0.89
C ARG A 112 -14.52 0.65 0.19
N ARG A 113 -14.72 0.30 1.46
CA ARG A 113 -14.21 1.08 2.59
C ARG A 113 -12.68 1.11 2.62
N LEU A 114 -12.02 -0.01 2.36
CA LEU A 114 -10.56 -0.08 2.34
C LEU A 114 -9.98 0.69 1.16
N LEU A 115 -10.62 0.71 -0.01
CA LEU A 115 -10.14 1.45 -1.18
C LEU A 115 -10.02 2.97 -0.95
N THR A 116 -10.69 3.52 0.07
CA THR A 116 -10.54 4.94 0.44
C THR A 116 -9.39 5.19 1.40
N GLU A 117 -8.75 4.13 1.92
CA GLU A 117 -7.60 4.22 2.82
C GLU A 117 -6.28 4.24 2.06
N THR A 118 -5.29 4.90 2.65
CA THR A 118 -3.89 4.84 2.19
C THR A 118 -3.07 4.07 3.21
N PHE A 119 -2.26 3.13 2.74
CA PHE A 119 -1.40 2.26 3.54
C PHE A 119 0.08 2.47 3.20
N GLN A 120 0.58 3.69 3.45
CA GLN A 120 1.93 4.09 3.03
C GLN A 120 2.82 4.48 4.21
N SER A 121 2.30 5.21 5.19
CA SER A 121 3.07 5.58 6.38
C SER A 121 3.30 4.39 7.31
N TYR A 122 4.27 4.51 8.21
CA TYR A 122 4.56 3.47 9.20
C TYR A 122 3.32 3.04 10.00
N ASP A 123 2.53 4.00 10.46
CA ASP A 123 1.34 3.72 11.27
C ASP A 123 0.19 3.14 10.43
N GLN A 124 0.03 3.61 9.19
CA GLN A 124 -0.97 3.07 8.25
C GLN A 124 -0.65 1.63 7.85
N VAL A 125 0.60 1.32 7.53
CA VAL A 125 1.05 -0.05 7.25
C VAL A 125 0.90 -0.93 8.50
N GLY A 126 1.20 -0.42 9.70
CA GLY A 126 0.95 -1.14 10.95
C GLY A 126 -0.53 -1.50 11.15
N THR A 127 -1.42 -0.56 10.79
CA THR A 127 -2.87 -0.80 10.77
C THR A 127 -3.26 -1.87 9.76
N ALA A 128 -2.73 -1.81 8.53
CA ALA A 128 -2.97 -2.81 7.50
C ALA A 128 -2.51 -4.22 7.92
N LEU A 129 -1.32 -4.34 8.51
CA LEU A 129 -0.82 -5.61 9.06
C LEU A 129 -1.74 -6.15 10.16
N SER A 130 -2.25 -5.27 11.02
CA SER A 130 -3.18 -5.66 12.08
C SER A 130 -4.55 -6.09 11.53
N LEU A 131 -5.07 -5.39 10.51
CA LEU A 131 -6.27 -5.78 9.76
C LEU A 131 -6.10 -7.13 9.06
N ALA A 132 -4.89 -7.41 8.59
CA ALA A 132 -4.50 -8.69 8.00
C ALA A 132 -4.28 -9.81 9.04
N GLY A 133 -4.45 -9.53 10.35
CA GLY A 133 -4.26 -10.49 11.43
C GLY A 133 -2.79 -10.78 11.77
N ILE A 134 -1.85 -9.93 11.33
CA ILE A 134 -0.42 -10.10 11.56
C ILE A 134 -0.02 -9.44 12.87
N GLU A 135 0.09 -10.24 13.93
CA GLU A 135 0.57 -9.76 15.22
C GLU A 135 2.06 -9.43 15.21
N LYS A 136 2.41 -8.33 15.89
CA LYS A 136 3.78 -7.81 16.00
C LYS A 136 4.46 -7.62 14.64
N GLY A 137 3.68 -7.26 13.60
CA GLY A 137 4.14 -7.15 12.22
C GLY A 137 5.45 -6.37 12.08
N TRP A 138 5.51 -5.15 12.61
CA TRP A 138 6.73 -4.34 12.55
C TRP A 138 7.93 -4.94 13.26
N SER A 139 7.73 -5.59 14.40
CA SER A 139 8.83 -6.26 15.12
C SER A 139 9.39 -7.42 14.30
N LYS A 140 8.53 -8.21 13.67
CA LYS A 140 8.95 -9.33 12.83
C LYS A 140 9.64 -8.84 11.55
N THR A 141 9.11 -7.78 10.92
CA THR A 141 9.70 -7.17 9.72
C THR A 141 11.07 -6.58 10.01
N ALA A 142 11.22 -5.87 11.15
CA ALA A 142 12.50 -5.32 11.58
C ALA A 142 13.55 -6.41 11.81
N ASN A 143 13.16 -7.52 12.43
CA ASN A 143 14.03 -8.68 12.61
C ASN A 143 14.44 -9.30 11.26
N ALA A 144 13.50 -9.42 10.31
CA ALA A 144 13.79 -9.94 8.96
C ALA A 144 14.75 -9.05 8.17
N LEU A 145 14.69 -7.72 8.38
CA LEU A 145 15.61 -6.76 7.77
C LEU A 145 16.94 -6.59 8.53
N GLY A 146 17.04 -7.11 9.76
CA GLY A 146 18.20 -6.89 10.62
C GLY A 146 18.39 -5.43 11.09
N ILE A 147 17.31 -4.64 11.14
CA ILE A 147 17.35 -3.22 11.54
C ILE A 147 16.36 -2.94 12.69
N LYS A 148 16.41 -1.74 13.29
CA LYS A 148 15.46 -1.36 14.35
C LYS A 148 14.14 -0.90 13.74
N GLN A 149 13.04 -1.14 14.45
CA GLN A 149 11.72 -0.62 14.06
C GLN A 149 11.70 0.90 13.89
N GLY A 150 12.45 1.62 14.74
CA GLY A 150 12.58 3.08 14.65
C GLY A 150 13.22 3.55 13.35
N ASP A 151 14.12 2.76 12.78
CA ASP A 151 14.80 3.07 11.52
C ASP A 151 13.82 2.90 10.34
N ILE A 152 13.00 1.85 10.37
CA ILE A 152 11.90 1.67 9.40
C ILE A 152 10.93 2.85 9.48
N LYS A 153 10.50 3.22 10.69
CA LYS A 153 9.57 4.34 10.90
C LYS A 153 10.12 5.63 10.30
N THR A 154 11.37 5.94 10.61
CA THR A 154 12.04 7.15 10.12
C THR A 154 12.14 7.13 8.60
N ARG A 155 12.67 6.04 8.02
CA ARG A 155 12.92 5.96 6.59
C ARG A 155 11.63 5.93 5.76
N LEU A 156 10.65 5.11 6.15
CA LEU A 156 9.39 5.02 5.42
C LEU A 156 8.65 6.36 5.44
N ASN A 157 8.57 7.02 6.58
CA ASN A 157 7.86 8.30 6.69
C ASN A 157 8.57 9.42 5.92
N GLN A 158 9.90 9.41 5.82
CA GLN A 158 10.65 10.33 4.95
C GLN A 158 10.27 10.14 3.47
N LEU A 159 10.19 8.89 2.99
CA LEU A 159 9.79 8.59 1.62
C LEU A 159 8.34 8.99 1.33
N VAL A 160 7.43 8.73 2.28
CA VAL A 160 6.02 9.14 2.18
C VAL A 160 5.91 10.67 2.12
N HIS A 161 6.67 11.38 2.96
CA HIS A 161 6.71 12.84 2.92
C HIS A 161 7.21 13.35 1.58
N ARG A 162 8.30 12.78 1.06
CA ARG A 162 8.85 13.13 -0.25
C ARG A 162 7.85 12.87 -1.38
N ARG A 163 7.15 11.72 -1.36
CA ARG A 163 6.05 11.41 -2.28
C ARG A 163 4.93 12.45 -2.20
N ASN A 164 4.55 12.88 -1.01
CA ASN A 164 3.51 13.90 -0.84
C ASN A 164 3.93 15.25 -1.41
N GLN A 165 5.19 15.66 -1.23
CA GLN A 165 5.72 16.86 -1.88
C GLN A 165 5.60 16.77 -3.41
N ILE A 166 5.90 15.60 -3.99
CA ILE A 166 5.77 15.40 -5.44
C ILE A 166 4.32 15.50 -5.91
N VAL A 167 3.43 14.70 -5.32
CA VAL A 167 2.08 14.53 -5.87
C VAL A 167 1.08 15.61 -5.44
N HIS A 168 1.29 16.23 -4.27
CA HIS A 168 0.38 17.25 -3.74
C HIS A 168 0.94 18.67 -3.87
N GLU A 169 2.26 18.85 -3.82
CA GLU A 169 2.90 20.17 -3.82
C GLU A 169 3.62 20.49 -5.15
N GLY A 170 3.54 19.61 -6.15
CA GLY A 170 4.22 19.77 -7.44
C GLY A 170 5.75 19.71 -7.37
N ASP A 171 6.27 19.22 -6.24
CA ASP A 171 7.68 19.19 -5.90
C ASP A 171 8.44 20.52 -5.98
N ILE A 172 7.72 21.63 -5.77
CA ILE A 172 8.29 22.97 -5.89
C ILE A 172 9.07 23.31 -4.62
N LYS A 173 10.30 23.82 -4.78
CA LYS A 173 11.13 24.28 -3.68
C LYS A 173 10.50 25.53 -3.06
N ARG A 174 10.10 25.43 -1.79
CA ARG A 174 9.51 26.55 -1.06
C ARG A 174 10.58 27.60 -0.73
N SER A 175 10.28 28.85 -1.05
CA SER A 175 11.08 30.02 -0.68
C SER A 175 10.14 31.17 -0.29
N SER A 176 10.56 32.03 0.64
CA SER A 176 9.74 33.16 1.12
C SER A 176 9.48 34.22 0.04
N ARG A 177 10.36 34.32 -0.96
CA ARG A 177 10.23 35.22 -2.12
C ARG A 177 10.80 34.54 -3.37
N PRO A 178 10.04 33.63 -4.02
CA PRO A 178 10.53 32.94 -5.20
C PRO A 178 10.54 33.90 -6.39
N GLN A 179 11.74 34.23 -6.89
CA GLN A 179 11.88 34.97 -8.16
C GLN A 179 11.89 34.05 -9.38
N LYS A 180 12.21 32.77 -9.20
CA LYS A 180 12.23 31.74 -10.25
C LYS A 180 11.65 30.44 -9.72
N LEU A 181 10.91 29.73 -10.56
CA LEU A 181 10.42 28.39 -10.26
C LEU A 181 11.61 27.43 -10.13
N GLN A 182 11.71 26.76 -8.99
CA GLN A 182 12.72 25.74 -8.73
C GLN A 182 12.02 24.52 -8.14
N TYR A 183 12.48 23.34 -8.54
CA TYR A 183 12.00 22.07 -7.98
C TYR A 183 13.00 21.56 -6.95
N ASN A 184 12.55 20.70 -6.04
CA ASN A 184 13.47 19.97 -5.18
C ASN A 184 14.31 19.00 -6.03
N ASP A 185 15.55 18.78 -5.61
CA ASP A 185 16.46 17.89 -6.35
C ASP A 185 16.00 16.43 -6.25
N VAL A 186 16.31 15.66 -7.30
CA VAL A 186 15.97 14.25 -7.42
C VAL A 186 17.10 13.53 -8.16
N GLY A 187 18.03 12.97 -7.37
CA GLY A 187 19.19 12.24 -7.86
C GLY A 187 18.83 10.85 -8.37
N GLN A 188 19.50 10.40 -9.44
CA GLN A 188 19.31 9.05 -9.99
C GLN A 188 19.66 7.97 -8.96
N ALA A 189 20.85 8.07 -8.36
CA ALA A 189 21.35 7.08 -7.41
C ALA A 189 20.52 7.05 -6.11
N GLU A 190 20.10 8.22 -5.62
CA GLU A 190 19.24 8.33 -4.44
C GLU A 190 17.90 7.63 -4.66
N VAL A 191 17.20 7.94 -5.76
CA VAL A 191 15.90 7.32 -6.04
C VAL A 191 16.04 5.82 -6.33
N SER A 192 17.15 5.39 -6.96
CA SER A 192 17.41 3.96 -7.13
C SER A 192 17.54 3.25 -5.78
N ALA A 193 18.31 3.82 -4.85
CA ALA A 193 18.46 3.28 -3.50
C ALA A 193 17.12 3.26 -2.74
N ASP A 194 16.27 4.27 -2.94
CA ASP A 194 14.91 4.32 -2.37
C ASP A 194 14.01 3.19 -2.90
N VAL A 195 14.05 2.94 -4.22
CA VAL A 195 13.30 1.86 -4.85
C VAL A 195 13.77 0.50 -4.31
N ASP A 196 15.08 0.31 -4.20
CA ASP A 196 15.67 -0.95 -3.69
C ASP A 196 15.32 -1.16 -2.22
N TRP A 197 15.37 -0.11 -1.40
CA TRP A 197 14.98 -0.17 0.00
C TRP A 197 13.50 -0.52 0.18
N ILE A 198 12.61 0.06 -0.65
CA ILE A 198 11.19 -0.28 -0.63
C ILE A 198 10.95 -1.73 -1.05
N GLU A 199 11.65 -2.22 -2.08
CA GLU A 199 11.55 -3.62 -2.51
C GLU A 199 11.96 -4.57 -1.37
N GLN A 200 13.07 -4.28 -0.69
CA GLN A 200 13.54 -5.04 0.47
C GLN A 200 12.52 -4.99 1.62
N LEU A 201 11.96 -3.83 1.91
CA LEU A 201 10.93 -3.66 2.93
C LEU A 201 9.70 -4.53 2.64
N VAL A 202 9.18 -4.48 1.40
CA VAL A 202 8.01 -5.28 1.01
C VAL A 202 8.34 -6.78 1.04
N ALA A 203 9.51 -7.18 0.57
CA ALA A 203 9.95 -8.57 0.63
C ALA A 203 10.04 -9.10 2.07
N ALA A 204 10.57 -8.30 3.00
CA ALA A 204 10.60 -8.65 4.42
C ALA A 204 9.20 -8.77 5.02
N ILE A 205 8.27 -7.88 4.65
CA ILE A 205 6.87 -8.00 5.07
C ILE A 205 6.24 -9.27 4.52
N GLU A 206 6.47 -9.61 3.25
CA GLU A 206 5.97 -10.85 2.64
C GLU A 206 6.50 -12.10 3.35
N GLN A 207 7.78 -12.11 3.72
CA GLN A 207 8.36 -13.19 4.52
C GLN A 207 7.64 -13.35 5.87
N VAL A 208 7.33 -12.24 6.56
CA VAL A 208 6.58 -12.25 7.81
C VAL A 208 5.15 -12.76 7.60
N VAL A 209 4.50 -12.36 6.52
CA VAL A 209 3.13 -12.79 6.16
C VAL A 209 3.10 -14.28 5.84
N ALA A 210 4.11 -14.80 5.12
CA ALA A 210 4.21 -16.21 4.75
C ALA A 210 4.48 -17.11 5.95
N THR A 211 5.29 -16.65 6.92
CA THR A 211 5.66 -17.42 8.13
C THR A 211 4.62 -17.33 9.25
N GLY A 212 3.91 -16.20 9.36
CA GLY A 212 3.05 -15.90 10.52
C GLY A 212 1.63 -16.44 10.47
N ASN A 213 1.16 -16.88 9.31
CA ASN A 213 -0.09 -17.62 9.09
C ASN A 213 -0.19 -17.88 7.59
N PRO A 214 0.10 -19.07 7.04
CA PRO A 214 -0.15 -19.30 5.63
C PRO A 214 -1.66 -19.06 5.32
N PRO A 215 -1.99 -18.53 4.14
CA PRO A 215 -3.37 -18.33 3.70
C PRO A 215 -4.13 -19.64 3.56
#